data_AF-A0AAV8UEG5-F1
#
_entry.id   AF-A0AAV8UEG5-F1
#
_cell.length_a   1.000
_cell.length_b   1.000
_cell.length_c   1.000
_cell.angle_alpha   90.00
_cell.angle_beta   90.00
_cell.angle_gamma   90.00
#
_symmetry.space_group_name_H-M   'P 1'
#
loop_
_entity.id
_entity.type
_entity.pdbx_description
1 polymer ?
#
loop_
_entity_poly.entity_id
_entity_poly.type
_entity_poly.pdbx_seq_one_letter_code
_entity_poly.pdbx_strand_id
1 'polypeptide(L)'
;MESSGERDLVSEMRLMHLVSSMLEKIAQGKDEPEILSAVNALNERFRSCENILDTLPSGDLTRAEQLDLLKALHDRLHRTREMVQKYQSLEVFKSVEDDPANNTVPMDT
;
A
#
# COMPACT_ATOMS: atom_id res chain seq x y z
N MET A 1 15.67 -2.07 -5.71
CA MET A 1 14.58 -3.06 -5.82
C MET A 1 13.27 -2.28 -6.02
N GLU A 2 13.08 -1.67 -7.19
CA GLU A 2 11.81 -1.03 -7.59
C GLU A 2 11.02 -2.09 -8.38
N SER A 3 10.40 -3.04 -7.67
CA SER A 3 10.28 -4.38 -8.28
C SER A 3 8.91 -4.85 -8.72
N SER A 4 7.77 -4.31 -8.29
CA SER A 4 6.50 -4.85 -8.80
C SER A 4 5.33 -3.88 -8.72
N GLY A 5 5.10 -3.23 -7.58
CA GLY A 5 3.96 -2.32 -7.40
C GLY A 5 4.01 -1.07 -8.29
N GLU A 6 5.17 -0.43 -8.40
CA GLU A 6 5.34 0.76 -9.25
C GLU A 6 5.19 0.46 -10.74
N ARG A 7 5.57 -0.74 -11.18
CA ARG A 7 5.43 -1.14 -12.59
C ARG A 7 3.97 -1.40 -12.98
N ASP A 8 3.16 -1.92 -12.06
CA ASP A 8 1.73 -2.09 -12.28
C ASP A 8 1.01 -0.74 -12.39
N LEU A 9 1.33 0.19 -11.49
CA LEU A 9 0.79 1.55 -11.49
C LEU A 9 1.13 2.31 -12.78
N VAL A 10 2.41 2.28 -13.19
CA VAL A 10 2.86 2.92 -14.42
C VAL A 10 2.24 2.25 -15.66
N SER A 11 2.00 0.94 -15.61
CA SER A 11 1.31 0.24 -16.68
C SER A 11 -0.17 0.63 -16.77
N GLU A 12 -0.85 0.83 -15.64
CA GLU A 12 -2.24 1.30 -15.57
C GLU A 12 -2.41 2.75 -16.05
N MET A 13 -1.43 3.62 -15.80
CA MET A 13 -1.47 5.02 -16.21
C MET A 13 -1.07 5.25 -17.68
N ARG A 14 -0.67 4.21 -18.43
CA ARG A 14 -0.33 4.33 -19.86
C ARG A 14 -1.57 4.50 -20.71
N LEU A 15 -2.31 5.61 -20.61
CA LEU A 15 -3.58 5.78 -21.34
C LEU A 15 -3.40 6.09 -22.85
N MET A 16 -2.21 6.50 -23.27
CA MET A 16 -1.90 6.96 -24.64
C MET A 16 -2.17 5.92 -25.73
N HIS A 17 -1.95 4.63 -25.45
CA HIS A 17 -2.23 3.55 -26.40
C HIS A 17 -3.74 3.40 -26.70
N LEU A 18 -4.59 3.66 -25.71
CA LEU A 18 -6.04 3.56 -25.84
C LEU A 18 -6.56 4.72 -26.69
N VAL A 19 -6.07 5.93 -26.40
CA VAL A 19 -6.33 7.16 -27.16
C VAL A 19 -5.90 7.00 -28.62
N SER A 20 -4.72 6.45 -28.86
CA SER A 20 -4.23 6.17 -30.21
C SER A 20 -5.14 5.18 -30.96
N SER A 21 -5.58 4.10 -30.30
CA SER A 21 -6.50 3.13 -30.92
C SER A 21 -7.88 3.73 -31.22
N MET A 22 -8.36 4.66 -30.39
CA MET A 22 -9.63 5.37 -30.65
C MET A 22 -9.51 6.29 -31.85
N LEU A 23 -8.41 7.05 -31.96
CA LEU A 23 -8.14 7.91 -33.11
C LEU A 23 -8.04 7.10 -34.41
N GLU A 24 -7.42 5.93 -34.38
CA GLU A 24 -7.39 5.00 -35.53
C GLU A 24 -8.78 4.48 -35.90
N LYS A 25 -9.61 4.10 -34.91
CA LYS A 25 -10.98 3.64 -35.18
C LYS A 25 -11.86 4.73 -35.79
N ILE A 26 -11.70 5.97 -35.33
CA ILE A 26 -12.38 7.14 -35.90
C ILE A 26 -11.89 7.39 -37.33
N ALA A 27 -10.57 7.34 -37.56
CA ALA A 27 -9.98 7.52 -38.89
C ALA A 27 -10.40 6.42 -39.90
N GLN A 28 -10.67 5.20 -39.41
CA GLN A 28 -11.18 4.08 -40.21
C GLN A 28 -12.69 4.14 -40.48
N GLY A 29 -13.40 5.15 -39.97
CA GLY A 29 -14.84 5.33 -40.19
C GLY A 29 -15.70 4.28 -39.48
N LYS A 30 -15.23 3.73 -38.35
CA LYS A 30 -15.99 2.77 -37.54
C LYS A 30 -17.24 3.40 -36.94
N ASP A 31 -18.29 2.59 -36.83
CA ASP A 31 -19.61 2.98 -36.36
C ASP A 31 -19.57 3.60 -34.95
N GLU A 32 -20.39 4.64 -34.75
CA GLU A 32 -20.61 5.38 -33.51
C GLU A 32 -20.64 4.52 -32.22
N PRO A 33 -21.31 3.35 -32.17
CA PRO A 33 -21.28 2.44 -31.01
C PRO A 33 -19.89 1.89 -30.64
N GLU A 34 -19.00 1.62 -31.59
CA GLU A 34 -17.64 1.13 -31.26
C GLU A 34 -16.77 2.24 -30.66
N ILE A 35 -16.96 3.47 -31.12
CA ILE A 35 -16.28 4.66 -30.58
C ILE A 35 -16.79 4.92 -29.16
N LEU A 36 -18.11 4.88 -28.94
CA LEU A 36 -18.73 4.99 -27.61
C LEU A 36 -18.21 3.93 -26.63
N SER A 37 -18.10 2.67 -27.08
CA SER A 37 -17.52 1.60 -26.26
C SER A 37 -16.08 1.88 -25.85
N ALA A 38 -15.25 2.36 -26.79
CA ALA A 38 -13.85 2.68 -26.51
C ALA A 38 -13.70 3.91 -25.57
N VAL A 39 -14.57 4.92 -25.71
CA VAL A 39 -14.63 6.08 -24.82
C VAL A 39 -15.05 5.69 -23.41
N ASN A 40 -16.04 4.80 -23.27
CA ASN A 40 -16.45 4.27 -21.98
C ASN A 40 -15.30 3.50 -21.30
N ALA A 41 -14.60 2.65 -22.04
CA ALA A 41 -13.42 1.95 -21.52
C ALA A 41 -12.30 2.92 -21.09
N LEU A 42 -12.12 4.03 -21.80
CA LEU A 42 -11.18 5.08 -21.39
C LEU A 42 -11.62 5.77 -20.09
N ASN A 43 -12.90 6.12 -19.97
CA ASN A 43 -13.44 6.76 -18.76
C ASN A 43 -13.33 5.85 -17.54
N GLU A 44 -13.56 4.55 -17.69
CA GLU A 44 -13.35 3.56 -16.61
C GLU A 44 -11.88 3.53 -16.17
N ARG A 45 -10.93 3.58 -17.11
CA ARG A 45 -9.49 3.63 -16.82
C ARG A 45 -9.10 4.93 -16.11
N PHE A 46 -9.66 6.07 -16.51
CA PHE A 46 -9.44 7.35 -15.82
C PHE A 46 -9.95 7.32 -14.39
N ARG A 47 -11.17 6.82 -14.16
CA ARG A 47 -11.71 6.64 -12.81
C ARG A 47 -10.87 5.68 -11.97
N SER A 48 -10.35 4.62 -12.58
CA SER A 48 -9.41 3.72 -11.91
C SER A 48 -8.13 4.46 -11.49
N CYS A 49 -7.57 5.31 -12.36
CA CYS A 49 -6.40 6.12 -12.02
C CYS A 49 -6.70 7.12 -10.90
N GLU A 50 -7.85 7.80 -10.94
CA GLU A 50 -8.28 8.71 -9.85
C GLU A 50 -8.40 7.97 -8.52
N ASN A 51 -9.04 6.80 -8.50
CA ASN A 51 -9.13 5.97 -7.29
C ASN A 51 -7.75 5.53 -6.78
N ILE A 52 -6.81 5.20 -7.67
CA ILE A 52 -5.45 4.83 -7.29
C ILE A 52 -4.71 6.03 -6.68
N LEU A 53 -4.86 7.21 -7.27
CA LEU A 53 -4.27 8.44 -6.73
C LEU A 53 -4.87 8.82 -5.38
N ASP A 54 -6.18 8.66 -5.20
CA ASP A 54 -6.88 8.93 -3.94
C ASP A 54 -6.54 7.92 -2.84
N THR A 55 -6.21 6.68 -3.20
CA THR A 55 -5.82 5.62 -2.25
C THR A 55 -4.33 5.57 -1.97
N LEU A 56 -3.54 6.41 -2.65
CA LEU A 56 -2.09 6.42 -2.51
C LEU A 56 -1.71 7.03 -1.16
N PRO A 57 -1.08 6.27 -0.25
CA PRO A 57 -0.73 6.77 1.06
C PRO A 57 0.28 7.92 0.93
N SER A 58 0.01 9.03 1.61
CA SER A 58 0.82 10.26 1.52
C SER A 58 0.83 10.91 0.12
N GLY A 59 -0.14 10.61 -0.75
CA GLY A 59 -0.27 11.23 -2.08
C GLY A 59 -0.57 12.73 -2.03
N ASP A 60 -1.07 13.22 -0.90
CA ASP A 60 -1.30 14.63 -0.56
C ASP A 60 -0.04 15.38 -0.13
N LEU A 61 1.03 14.65 0.23
CA LEU A 61 2.27 15.23 0.75
C LEU A 61 3.30 15.45 -0.35
N THR A 62 4.00 16.58 -0.27
CA THR A 62 5.20 16.80 -1.08
C THR A 62 6.31 15.85 -0.68
N ARG A 63 7.28 15.62 -1.58
CA ARG A 63 8.44 14.76 -1.30
C ARG A 63 9.21 15.18 -0.03
N ALA A 64 9.30 16.48 0.24
CA ALA A 64 9.98 16.98 1.44
C ALA A 64 9.21 16.58 2.70
N GLU A 65 7.89 16.77 2.72
CA GLU A 65 7.02 16.39 3.84
C GLU A 65 7.00 14.87 4.06
N GLN A 66 7.04 14.08 2.99
CA GLN A 66 7.15 12.62 3.08
C GLN A 66 8.48 12.20 3.75
N LEU A 67 9.59 12.87 3.43
CA LEU A 67 10.90 12.59 4.05
C LEU A 67 10.94 12.99 5.53
N ASP A 68 10.35 14.14 5.87
CA ASP A 68 10.24 14.59 7.27
C ASP A 68 9.37 13.64 8.09
N LEU A 69 8.23 13.20 7.54
CA LEU A 69 7.35 12.21 8.16
C LEU A 69 8.06 10.88 8.35
N LEU A 70 8.81 10.40 7.35
CA LEU A 70 9.60 9.18 7.42
C LEU A 70 10.62 9.25 8.57
N LYS A 71 11.32 10.38 8.69
CA LYS A 71 12.28 10.61 9.77
C LYS A 71 11.60 10.58 11.15
N ALA A 72 10.48 11.29 11.30
CA ALA A 72 9.72 11.32 12.55
C ALA A 72 9.21 9.92 12.97
N LEU A 73 8.72 9.13 12.00
CA LEU A 73 8.29 7.75 12.24
C LEU A 73 9.45 6.85 12.64
N HIS A 74 10.61 7.01 11.99
CA HIS A 74 11.81 6.26 12.34
C HIS A 74 12.26 6.54 13.78
N ASP A 75 12.35 7.81 14.17
CA ASP A 75 12.73 8.22 15.52
C ASP A 75 11.75 7.69 16.58
N ARG A 76 10.44 7.72 16.28
CA ARG A 76 9.41 7.17 17.16
C ARG A 76 9.55 5.65 17.31
N LEU A 77 9.81 4.94 16.22
CA LEU A 77 10.00 3.50 16.25
C LEU A 77 11.24 3.12 17.05
N HIS A 78 12.33 3.85 16.90
CA HIS A 78 13.56 3.68 17.68
C HIS A 78 13.29 3.79 19.18
N ARG A 79 12.66 4.88 19.61
CA ARG A 79 12.30 5.11 21.03
C ARG A 79 11.37 4.03 21.57
N THR A 80 10.38 3.63 20.77
CA THR A 80 9.44 2.57 21.17
C THR A 80 10.18 1.24 21.35
N ARG A 81 11.13 0.91 20.46
CA ARG A 81 11.95 -0.29 20.56
C ARG A 81 12.84 -0.28 21.80
N GLU A 82 13.48 0.85 22.10
CA GLU A 82 14.28 1.02 23.33
C GLU A 82 13.43 0.85 24.60
N MET A 83 12.22 1.43 24.62
CA MET A 83 11.29 1.24 25.73
C MET A 83 10.90 -0.24 25.89
N VAL A 84 10.52 -0.91 24.80
CA VAL A 84 10.16 -2.33 24.82
C VAL A 84 11.33 -3.16 25.36
N GLN A 85 12.55 -2.93 24.89
CA GLN A 85 13.74 -3.62 25.40
C GLN A 85 13.95 -3.37 26.89
N LYS A 86 13.78 -2.12 27.35
CA LYS A 86 13.87 -1.77 28.77
C LYS A 86 12.81 -2.50 29.59
N TYR A 87 11.56 -2.56 29.14
CA TYR A 87 10.49 -3.28 29.82
C TYR A 87 10.72 -4.79 29.84
N GLN A 88 11.21 -5.39 28.74
CA GLN A 88 11.58 -6.80 28.68
C GLN A 88 12.75 -7.15 29.62
N SER A 89 13.63 -6.19 29.91
CA SER A 89 14.74 -6.39 30.83
C SER A 89 14.33 -6.39 32.32
N LEU A 90 13.11 -5.93 32.65
CA LEU A 90 12.58 -5.92 34.01
C LEU A 90 12.27 -7.34 34.50
N GLU A 91 12.70 -7.66 35.71
CA GLU A 91 12.61 -9.00 36.31
C GLU A 91 11.17 -9.53 36.41
N VAL A 92 10.16 -8.66 36.50
CA VAL A 92 8.73 -9.02 36.51
C VAL A 92 8.28 -9.80 35.27
N PHE A 93 8.98 -9.64 34.14
CA PHE A 93 8.74 -10.40 32.91
C PHE A 93 9.70 -11.57 32.71
N LYS A 94 10.77 -11.68 33.52
CA LYS A 94 11.69 -12.83 33.52
C LYS A 94 11.20 -13.96 34.43
N SER A 95 10.46 -13.64 35.49
CA SER A 95 9.96 -14.61 36.47
C SER A 95 8.73 -15.43 36.03
N VAL A 96 8.23 -15.25 34.80
CA VAL A 96 7.18 -16.12 34.24
C VAL A 96 7.77 -17.38 33.59
N GLU A 97 9.05 -17.38 33.21
CA GLU A 97 9.71 -18.54 32.58
C GLU A 97 10.43 -19.46 33.57
N ASP A 98 10.70 -19.01 34.79
CA ASP A 98 11.49 -19.74 35.80
C ASP A 98 10.67 -20.34 36.97
N ASP A 99 9.34 -20.43 36.87
CA ASP A 99 8.52 -21.08 37.91
C ASP A 99 8.12 -22.52 37.52
N PRO A 100 8.91 -23.56 37.90
CA PRO A 100 8.60 -24.96 37.59
C PRO A 100 7.37 -25.52 38.32
N ALA A 101 6.69 -24.71 39.15
CA ALA A 101 5.56 -25.17 39.96
C ALA A 101 4.19 -25.14 39.24
N ASN A 102 4.06 -24.47 38.08
CA ASN A 102 2.75 -24.27 37.45
C ASN A 102 2.33 -25.35 36.44
N ASN A 103 3.09 -26.46 36.33
CA ASN A 103 2.78 -27.56 35.42
C ASN A 103 2.24 -28.81 36.12
N THR A 104 1.51 -28.63 37.22
CA THR A 104 0.69 -29.71 37.80
C THR A 104 -0.78 -29.33 37.68
N VAL A 105 -1.37 -29.71 36.55
CA VAL A 105 -2.83 -29.86 36.44
C VAL A 105 -3.23 -30.98 37.39
N PRO A 106 -4.09 -30.77 38.40
CA PRO A 106 -4.66 -31.88 39.15
C PRO A 106 -5.58 -32.64 38.19
N MET A 107 -5.19 -33.87 37.86
CA MET A 107 -6.07 -34.82 37.19
C MET A 107 -6.97 -35.42 38.28
N ASP A 108 -8.24 -35.01 38.29
CA ASP A 108 -9.26 -35.62 39.14
C ASP A 108 -9.44 -37.11 38.78
N THR A 109 -9.35 -37.98 39.78
CA THR A 109 -9.92 -39.36 39.79
C THR A 109 -10.66 -39.58 41.09
#